data_AF-A0A954LRU2-F1
#
_entry.id   AF-A0A954LRU2-F1
#
_cell.length_a   1.000
_cell.length_b   1.000
_cell.length_c   1.000
_cell.angle_alpha   90.00
_cell.angle_beta   90.00
_cell.angle_gamma   90.00
#
_symmetry.space_group_name_H-M   'P 1'
#
loop_
_entity.id
_entity.type
_entity.pdbx_description
1 polymer ?
#
loop_
_entity_poly.entity_id
_entity_poly.type
_entity_poly.pdbx_seq_one_letter_code
_entity_poly.pdbx_strand_id
1 'polypeptide(L)'
;MNELLCYTSDFDAAEQEINQLGGLVRLRLTSKAFVAALPLAELSTLVHCKIAPNGNIDDETERLVGIWKASNVPRAPTPSEGVVWNSPDYSTPGAQVLDLAEGEAAIEYEQSTGTPTSRYMTGRISAGIIIVDSNTPGELQFSDDEHATLRDEVLRSLHFLSHEEPRANIGFYPDFKEVAVSLPSESSSVSDPYENLERRWRDTALAELGFPAGRAGYQAYLQQLMSELGTEWGFVAFFTKFPVHWFAYAIWEKVVMHFNNDAWGPSAIHRVFAHEICHVFGAADEYGNCQCGSLHGHLQSPNNNCVSCFGSVSEQAPCLMDRNVLTICEHTRKQIGWCPPLIETETTTL
;
A
#
# COMPACT_ATOMS: atom_id res chain seq x y z
N MET A 1 -2.12 11.60 -20.31
CA MET A 1 -1.41 10.42 -20.85
C MET A 1 -2.43 9.31 -20.98
N ASN A 2 -2.31 8.45 -21.99
CA ASN A 2 -3.12 7.25 -22.08
C ASN A 2 -2.43 6.14 -21.30
N GLU A 3 -3.21 5.40 -20.52
CA GLU A 3 -2.72 4.15 -19.93
C GLU A 3 -2.78 3.03 -20.95
N LEU A 4 -1.73 2.22 -20.97
CA LEU A 4 -1.58 1.09 -21.84
C LEU A 4 -1.09 -0.11 -21.03
N LEU A 5 -1.81 -1.22 -21.16
CA LEU A 5 -1.29 -2.51 -20.73
C LEU A 5 -0.25 -2.99 -21.76
N CYS A 6 1.00 -3.03 -21.32
CA CYS A 6 2.13 -3.51 -22.08
C CYS A 6 2.47 -4.96 -21.68
N TYR A 7 2.84 -5.74 -22.69
CA TYR A 7 3.49 -7.04 -22.56
C TYR A 7 4.92 -6.92 -23.09
N THR A 8 5.87 -7.60 -22.45
CA THR A 8 7.28 -7.57 -22.85
C THR A 8 7.98 -8.90 -22.56
N SER A 9 9.06 -9.18 -23.28
CA SER A 9 10.04 -10.22 -22.94
C SER A 9 11.27 -9.67 -22.21
N ASP A 10 11.42 -8.35 -22.18
CA ASP A 10 12.53 -7.61 -21.58
C ASP A 10 11.96 -6.34 -20.92
N PHE A 11 11.73 -6.42 -19.61
CA PHE A 11 11.10 -5.33 -18.86
C PHE A 11 11.97 -4.08 -18.85
N ASP A 12 13.27 -4.23 -18.62
CA ASP A 12 14.18 -3.09 -18.50
C ASP A 12 14.29 -2.33 -19.83
N ALA A 13 14.37 -3.05 -20.96
CA ALA A 13 14.35 -2.42 -22.28
C ALA A 13 13.01 -1.73 -22.59
N ALA A 14 11.89 -2.36 -22.23
CA ALA A 14 10.56 -1.76 -22.42
C ALA A 14 10.37 -0.51 -21.58
N GLU A 15 10.78 -0.53 -20.32
CA GLU A 15 10.72 0.61 -19.43
C GLU A 15 11.62 1.75 -19.91
N GLN A 16 12.84 1.45 -20.36
CA GLN A 16 13.72 2.45 -20.96
C GLN A 16 13.08 3.11 -22.19
N GLU A 17 12.45 2.31 -23.06
CA GLU A 17 11.71 2.80 -24.23
C GLU A 17 10.55 3.72 -23.82
N ILE A 18 9.76 3.33 -22.82
CA ILE A 18 8.66 4.15 -22.28
C ILE A 18 9.19 5.49 -21.75
N ASN A 19 10.27 5.47 -20.97
CA ASN A 19 10.87 6.68 -20.41
C ASN A 19 11.46 7.61 -21.49
N GLN A 20 12.07 7.05 -22.54
CA GLN A 20 12.59 7.85 -23.68
C GLN A 20 11.49 8.60 -24.44
N LEU A 21 10.27 8.08 -24.42
CA LEU A 21 9.10 8.71 -25.02
C LEU A 21 8.38 9.70 -24.07
N GLY A 22 8.97 9.99 -22.91
CA GLY A 22 8.34 10.82 -21.87
C GLY A 22 7.14 10.14 -21.20
N GLY A 23 7.06 8.81 -21.31
CA GLY A 23 6.10 8.00 -20.57
C GLY A 23 6.64 7.56 -19.22
N LEU A 24 5.83 6.79 -18.50
CA LEU A 24 6.15 6.24 -17.20
C LEU A 24 5.47 4.89 -16.99
N VAL A 25 6.17 3.94 -16.37
CA VAL A 25 5.54 2.72 -15.84
C VAL A 25 4.83 3.05 -14.53
N ARG A 26 3.50 2.93 -14.51
CA ARG A 26 2.66 3.21 -13.32
C ARG A 26 2.58 2.02 -12.38
N LEU A 27 2.52 0.82 -12.96
CA LEU A 27 2.33 -0.41 -12.22
C LEU A 27 2.98 -1.57 -12.97
N ARG A 28 3.97 -2.22 -12.35
CA ARG A 28 4.52 -3.48 -12.86
C ARG A 28 3.69 -4.64 -12.31
N LEU A 29 2.98 -5.37 -13.16
CA LEU A 29 2.19 -6.53 -12.72
C LEU A 29 3.11 -7.74 -12.52
N THR A 30 3.97 -8.02 -13.50
CA THR A 30 5.01 -9.06 -13.45
C THR A 30 6.25 -8.58 -14.23
N SER A 31 7.26 -9.43 -14.41
CA SER A 31 8.35 -9.15 -15.37
C SER A 31 7.91 -9.16 -16.84
N LYS A 32 6.68 -9.63 -17.14
CA LYS A 32 6.16 -9.78 -18.51
C LYS A 32 5.00 -8.86 -18.83
N ALA A 33 4.36 -8.26 -17.84
CA ALA A 33 3.24 -7.34 -18.04
C ALA A 33 3.32 -6.15 -17.08
N PHE A 34 2.97 -4.97 -17.60
CA PHE A 34 2.97 -3.73 -16.84
C PHE A 34 2.04 -2.69 -17.48
N VAL A 35 1.70 -1.66 -16.71
CA VAL A 35 0.86 -0.54 -17.12
C VAL A 35 1.74 0.68 -17.31
N ALA A 36 1.72 1.24 -18.50
CA ALA A 36 2.45 2.46 -18.83
C ALA A 36 1.51 3.62 -19.12
N ALA A 37 1.86 4.81 -18.66
CA ALA A 37 1.26 6.06 -19.09
C ALA A 37 2.14 6.67 -20.19
N LEU A 38 1.58 6.89 -21.37
CA LEU A 38 2.31 7.44 -22.52
C LEU A 38 1.63 8.70 -23.09
N PRO A 39 2.40 9.62 -23.70
CA PRO A 39 1.86 10.60 -24.64
C PRO A 39 1.25 9.89 -25.87
N LEU A 40 0.16 10.43 -26.41
CA LEU A 40 -0.72 9.80 -27.40
C LEU A 40 -0.08 9.37 -28.76
N ALA A 41 1.16 9.77 -29.06
CA ALA A 41 1.65 9.82 -30.44
C ALA A 41 2.43 8.58 -30.95
N GLU A 42 2.79 7.58 -30.13
CA GLU A 42 3.92 6.70 -30.50
C GLU A 42 3.70 5.19 -30.27
N LEU A 43 2.46 4.68 -30.29
CA LEU A 43 2.23 3.23 -30.08
C LEU A 43 2.87 2.33 -31.15
N SER A 44 2.99 2.82 -32.39
CA SER A 44 3.56 2.05 -33.49
C SER A 44 5.09 1.99 -33.47
N THR A 45 5.75 2.81 -32.65
CA THR A 45 7.22 2.83 -32.55
C THR A 45 7.75 1.96 -31.41
N LEU A 46 6.86 1.45 -30.54
CA LEU A 46 7.21 0.56 -29.44
C LEU A 46 7.71 -0.81 -29.93
N VAL A 47 9.00 -1.05 -29.73
CA VAL A 47 9.71 -2.29 -30.02
C VAL A 47 9.54 -3.28 -28.87
N HIS A 48 9.59 -2.83 -27.63
CA HIS A 48 9.65 -3.69 -26.45
C HIS A 48 8.32 -3.73 -25.67
N CYS A 49 7.54 -2.65 -25.64
CA CYS A 49 6.14 -2.72 -25.20
C CYS A 49 5.23 -3.21 -26.33
N LYS A 50 4.45 -4.28 -26.06
CA LYS A 50 3.42 -4.79 -26.97
C LYS A 50 2.04 -4.71 -26.33
N ILE A 51 1.02 -4.42 -27.13
CA ILE A 51 -0.38 -4.34 -26.67
C ILE A 51 -1.06 -5.73 -26.57
N ALA A 52 -0.37 -6.77 -27.01
CA ALA A 52 -0.77 -8.16 -26.92
C ALA A 52 0.45 -9.01 -26.57
N PRO A 53 0.27 -10.14 -25.86
CA PRO A 53 1.38 -11.01 -25.51
C PRO A 53 1.99 -11.67 -26.75
N ASN A 54 3.33 -11.68 -26.82
CA ASN A 54 4.06 -12.43 -27.85
C ASN A 54 4.25 -13.89 -27.41
N GLY A 55 3.16 -14.67 -27.48
CA GLY A 55 3.14 -16.08 -27.09
C GLY A 55 2.50 -16.32 -25.72
N ASN A 56 2.77 -17.50 -25.14
CA ASN A 56 2.19 -17.88 -23.85
C ASN A 56 2.85 -17.08 -22.73
N ILE A 57 2.01 -16.36 -21.98
CA ILE A 57 2.37 -15.80 -20.67
C ILE A 57 2.16 -16.87 -19.60
N ASP A 58 2.84 -16.75 -18.47
CA ASP A 58 2.61 -17.62 -17.32
C ASP A 58 1.28 -17.31 -16.62
N ASP A 59 0.78 -18.29 -15.88
CA ASP A 59 -0.51 -18.23 -15.18
C ASP A 59 -0.60 -17.04 -14.21
N GLU A 60 0.52 -16.67 -13.57
CA GLU A 60 0.58 -15.51 -12.68
C GLU A 60 0.39 -14.20 -13.45
N THR A 61 1.09 -14.03 -14.56
CA THR A 61 0.93 -12.88 -15.45
C THR A 61 -0.48 -12.80 -16.00
N GLU A 62 -1.06 -13.93 -16.45
CA GLU A 62 -2.45 -13.97 -16.94
C GLU A 62 -3.43 -13.56 -15.84
N ARG A 63 -3.26 -14.10 -14.63
CA ARG A 63 -4.08 -13.78 -13.46
C ARG A 63 -4.02 -12.30 -13.10
N LEU A 64 -2.83 -11.72 -12.93
CA LEU A 64 -2.67 -10.31 -12.51
C LEU A 64 -3.15 -9.34 -13.59
N VAL A 65 -2.96 -9.67 -14.87
CA VAL A 65 -3.55 -8.92 -15.99
C VAL A 65 -5.08 -8.99 -15.96
N GLY A 66 -5.64 -10.18 -15.74
CA GLY A 66 -7.09 -10.38 -15.65
C GLY A 66 -7.69 -9.57 -14.51
N ILE A 67 -7.04 -9.61 -13.34
CA ILE A 67 -7.38 -8.79 -12.18
C ILE A 67 -7.36 -7.32 -12.56
N TRP A 68 -6.23 -6.78 -13.04
CA TRP A 68 -6.11 -5.35 -13.38
C TRP A 68 -7.17 -4.89 -14.41
N LYS A 69 -7.46 -5.71 -15.42
CA LYS A 69 -8.52 -5.39 -16.40
C LYS A 69 -9.89 -5.29 -15.74
N ALA A 70 -10.21 -6.17 -14.80
CA ALA A 70 -11.43 -6.08 -14.01
C ALA A 70 -11.37 -4.90 -13.01
N SER A 71 -10.19 -4.58 -12.50
CA SER A 71 -9.93 -3.47 -11.58
C SER A 71 -10.30 -2.11 -12.18
N ASN A 72 -9.95 -1.91 -13.44
CA ASN A 72 -10.17 -0.65 -14.16
C ASN A 72 -11.62 -0.32 -14.48
N VAL A 73 -12.56 -1.22 -14.19
CA VAL A 73 -13.98 -0.91 -14.27
C VAL A 73 -14.35 -0.10 -13.02
N PRO A 74 -14.88 1.14 -13.17
CA PRO A 74 -15.36 1.91 -12.03
C PRO A 74 -16.40 1.11 -11.25
N ARG A 75 -16.20 0.98 -9.94
CA ARG A 75 -17.20 0.38 -9.05
C ARG A 75 -18.23 1.44 -8.67
N ALA A 76 -19.46 1.00 -8.42
CA ALA A 76 -20.45 1.87 -7.79
C ALA A 76 -19.95 2.29 -6.40
N PRO A 77 -20.25 3.53 -5.95
CA PRO A 77 -19.94 3.95 -4.59
C PRO A 77 -20.52 2.98 -3.56
N THR A 78 -19.76 2.68 -2.51
CA THR A 78 -20.25 1.85 -1.41
C THR A 78 -21.04 2.73 -0.41
N PRO A 79 -21.97 2.17 0.38
CA PRO A 79 -22.66 2.94 1.43
C PRO A 79 -21.70 3.56 2.46
N SER A 80 -20.52 2.98 2.63
CA SER A 80 -19.45 3.46 3.50
C SER A 80 -18.55 4.51 2.85
N GLU A 81 -18.72 4.84 1.56
CA GLU A 81 -17.92 5.86 0.90
C GLU A 81 -18.23 7.24 1.48
N GLY A 82 -17.19 8.00 1.85
CA GLY A 82 -17.33 9.29 2.52
C GLY A 82 -17.49 9.23 4.04
N VAL A 83 -17.61 8.05 4.63
CA VAL A 83 -17.68 7.86 6.09
C VAL A 83 -16.30 8.07 6.70
N VAL A 84 -16.22 8.82 7.81
CA VAL A 84 -14.99 9.07 8.57
C VAL A 84 -14.46 7.76 9.15
N TRP A 85 -13.14 7.57 9.16
CA TRP A 85 -12.52 6.29 9.55
C TRP A 85 -12.85 5.84 10.98
N ASN A 86 -13.04 6.79 11.91
CA ASN A 86 -13.44 6.50 13.29
C ASN A 86 -14.96 6.47 13.53
N SER A 87 -15.77 6.32 12.48
CA SER A 87 -17.22 6.21 12.64
C SER A 87 -17.57 4.99 13.51
N PRO A 88 -18.39 5.12 14.58
CA PRO A 88 -18.65 4.02 15.52
C PRO A 88 -19.16 2.72 14.88
N ASP A 89 -20.00 2.83 13.85
CA ASP A 89 -20.56 1.68 13.11
C ASP A 89 -19.50 0.93 12.26
N TYR A 90 -18.35 1.59 12.06
CA TYR A 90 -17.20 1.09 11.29
C TYR A 90 -15.93 0.98 12.14
N SER A 91 -16.05 1.23 13.44
CA SER A 91 -15.02 1.00 14.44
C SER A 91 -15.23 -0.39 15.03
N THR A 92 -14.14 -1.10 15.28
CA THR A 92 -14.13 -2.49 15.74
C THR A 92 -15.05 -2.69 16.96
N PRO A 93 -16.24 -3.30 16.84
CA PRO A 93 -17.06 -3.70 17.98
C PRO A 93 -16.41 -4.96 18.54
N GLY A 94 -15.47 -4.79 19.46
CA GLY A 94 -14.66 -5.89 19.96
C GLY A 94 -13.59 -6.31 18.96
N ALA A 95 -12.59 -5.43 18.72
CA ALA A 95 -11.22 -5.94 18.76
C ALA A 95 -11.21 -6.94 19.92
N GLN A 96 -10.71 -8.17 19.72
CA GLN A 96 -10.41 -8.98 20.89
C GLN A 96 -9.29 -8.24 21.63
N VAL A 97 -9.69 -7.26 22.43
CA VAL A 97 -9.24 -7.11 23.79
C VAL A 97 -9.39 -8.54 24.33
N LEU A 98 -8.35 -9.34 24.14
CA LEU A 98 -7.87 -10.15 25.25
C LEU A 98 -8.03 -9.22 26.45
N ASP A 99 -8.93 -9.60 27.36
CA ASP A 99 -9.35 -8.85 28.54
C ASP A 99 -8.10 -8.31 29.27
N LEU A 100 -7.61 -7.15 28.83
CA LEU A 100 -6.38 -6.52 29.29
C LEU A 100 -6.84 -5.25 29.99
N ALA A 101 -6.67 -5.29 31.30
CA ALA A 101 -7.21 -4.35 32.26
C ALA A 101 -6.98 -2.89 31.84
N GLU A 102 -8.02 -2.07 32.04
CA GLU A 102 -7.97 -0.61 31.98
C GLU A 102 -6.77 -0.09 32.79
N GLY A 103 -5.75 0.46 32.12
CA GLY A 103 -4.61 1.08 32.82
C GLY A 103 -3.28 1.22 32.08
N GLU A 104 -3.19 0.96 30.77
CA GLU A 104 -1.90 1.07 30.08
C GLU A 104 -1.62 2.51 29.61
N ALA A 105 -0.47 3.01 30.06
CA ALA A 105 0.11 4.29 29.68
C ALA A 105 0.22 4.39 28.16
N ALA A 106 0.06 5.62 27.63
CA ALA A 106 0.23 5.93 26.22
C ALA A 106 1.56 5.35 25.71
N ILE A 107 1.48 4.26 24.96
CA ILE A 107 2.61 3.72 24.21
C ILE A 107 2.93 4.78 23.16
N GLU A 108 4.17 5.29 23.19
CA GLU A 108 4.68 6.19 22.15
C GLU A 108 4.70 5.40 20.85
N TYR A 109 3.71 5.63 19.97
CA TYR A 109 3.59 4.89 18.72
C TYR A 109 4.84 5.16 17.86
N GLU A 110 5.53 4.08 17.48
CA GLU A 110 6.67 4.19 16.60
C GLU A 110 6.23 4.67 15.21
N GLN A 111 6.77 5.80 14.79
CA GLN A 111 6.37 6.44 13.54
C GLN A 111 6.79 5.59 12.32
N SER A 112 5.92 5.58 11.32
CA SER A 112 6.14 4.89 10.03
C SER A 112 6.99 5.68 9.03
N THR A 113 7.34 6.91 9.37
CA THR A 113 8.02 7.85 8.46
C THR A 113 9.51 8.02 8.75
N GLY A 114 10.24 8.51 7.75
CA GLY A 114 11.64 8.90 7.89
C GLY A 114 12.60 7.71 7.96
N THR A 115 12.09 6.51 7.67
CA THR A 115 12.89 5.31 7.54
C THR A 115 13.87 5.43 6.36
N PRO A 116 14.87 4.54 6.25
CA PRO A 116 15.74 4.51 5.07
C PRO A 116 14.99 4.27 3.75
N THR A 117 13.79 3.66 3.78
CA THR A 117 13.07 3.22 2.57
C THR A 117 11.79 3.99 2.27
N SER A 118 11.31 4.88 3.15
CA SER A 118 10.01 5.55 2.98
C SER A 118 10.01 7.04 3.37
N ARG A 119 10.85 7.86 2.73
CA ARG A 119 10.86 9.32 2.98
C ARG A 119 9.88 10.10 2.13
N TYR A 120 9.75 9.72 0.85
CA TYR A 120 8.93 10.40 -0.14
C TYR A 120 8.23 9.38 -1.02
N MET A 121 6.95 9.56 -1.28
CA MET A 121 6.19 8.69 -2.18
C MET A 121 6.36 9.17 -3.62
N THR A 122 7.55 9.06 -4.19
CA THR A 122 7.87 9.56 -5.55
C THR A 122 8.66 8.52 -6.32
N GLY A 123 8.66 8.57 -7.66
CA GLY A 123 9.51 7.70 -8.46
C GLY A 123 9.14 6.22 -8.34
N ARG A 124 10.14 5.35 -8.30
CA ARG A 124 9.97 3.90 -8.31
C ARG A 124 9.85 3.38 -6.87
N ILE A 125 8.76 2.67 -6.59
CA ILE A 125 8.45 2.18 -5.24
C ILE A 125 8.24 0.66 -5.28
N SER A 126 9.08 -0.09 -4.56
CA SER A 126 8.86 -1.52 -4.33
C SER A 126 7.78 -1.75 -3.27
N ALA A 127 6.86 -2.66 -3.53
CA ALA A 127 5.84 -3.07 -2.56
C ALA A 127 5.95 -4.58 -2.32
N GLY A 128 6.58 -4.98 -1.21
CA GLY A 128 6.63 -6.39 -0.83
C GLY A 128 5.31 -6.82 -0.21
N ILE A 129 4.50 -7.59 -0.92
CA ILE A 129 3.15 -8.00 -0.49
C ILE A 129 3.19 -9.45 -0.01
N ILE A 130 3.18 -9.64 1.30
CA ILE A 130 3.22 -10.96 1.94
C ILE A 130 1.83 -11.33 2.44
N ILE A 131 1.20 -12.33 1.82
CA ILE A 131 -0.08 -12.88 2.21
C ILE A 131 0.19 -14.12 3.07
N VAL A 132 -0.14 -14.04 4.35
CA VAL A 132 0.19 -15.07 5.34
C VAL A 132 -1.03 -15.96 5.58
N ASP A 133 -0.94 -17.18 5.04
CA ASP A 133 -1.89 -18.26 5.20
C ASP A 133 -1.57 -19.13 6.41
N SER A 134 -2.59 -19.73 7.00
CA SER A 134 -2.41 -20.92 7.82
C SER A 134 -2.28 -22.15 6.94
N ASN A 135 -1.34 -23.04 7.28
CA ASN A 135 -1.26 -24.35 6.66
C ASN A 135 -2.15 -25.41 7.34
N THR A 136 -2.87 -25.04 8.40
CA THR A 136 -3.89 -25.88 9.03
C THR A 136 -5.20 -25.75 8.26
N PRO A 137 -5.70 -26.83 7.61
CA PRO A 137 -6.92 -26.75 6.80
C PRO A 137 -8.14 -26.29 7.60
N GLY A 138 -8.86 -25.31 7.06
CA GLY A 138 -10.09 -24.78 7.68
C GLY A 138 -9.87 -23.77 8.80
N GLU A 139 -8.62 -23.46 9.16
CA GLU A 139 -8.30 -22.47 10.19
C GLU A 139 -7.53 -21.31 9.55
N LEU A 140 -8.15 -20.13 9.41
CA LEU A 140 -7.46 -18.89 9.01
C LEU A 140 -6.70 -18.96 7.66
N GLN A 141 -7.04 -19.92 6.82
CA GLN A 141 -6.56 -20.03 5.44
C GLN A 141 -7.38 -19.11 4.52
N PHE A 142 -6.72 -18.45 3.56
CA PHE A 142 -7.40 -17.78 2.46
C PHE A 142 -7.84 -18.80 1.41
N SER A 143 -9.07 -18.68 0.95
CA SER A 143 -9.54 -19.35 -0.27
C SER A 143 -8.97 -18.66 -1.52
N ASP A 144 -9.04 -19.35 -2.67
CA ASP A 144 -8.61 -18.81 -3.96
C ASP A 144 -9.32 -17.49 -4.31
N ASP A 145 -10.61 -17.37 -3.99
CA ASP A 145 -11.40 -16.16 -4.23
C ASP A 145 -10.97 -14.99 -3.31
N GLU A 146 -10.57 -15.30 -2.08
CA GLU A 146 -10.06 -14.28 -1.14
C GLU A 146 -8.66 -13.81 -1.53
N HIS A 147 -7.79 -14.72 -1.98
CA HIS A 147 -6.50 -14.36 -2.59
C HIS A 147 -6.67 -13.48 -3.82
N ALA A 148 -7.60 -13.83 -4.71
CA ALA A 148 -7.91 -13.02 -5.89
C ALA A 148 -8.48 -11.64 -5.52
N THR A 149 -9.39 -11.60 -4.53
CA THR A 149 -9.96 -10.36 -3.99
C THR A 149 -8.85 -9.47 -3.42
N LEU A 150 -7.99 -10.03 -2.57
CA LEU A 150 -6.92 -9.27 -1.95
C LEU A 150 -5.95 -8.67 -2.98
N ARG A 151 -5.56 -9.45 -4.00
CA ARG A 151 -4.72 -8.97 -5.10
C ARG A 151 -5.40 -7.86 -5.90
N ASP A 152 -6.71 -7.95 -6.19
CA ASP A 152 -7.48 -6.87 -6.83
C ASP A 152 -7.43 -5.58 -6.00
N GLU A 153 -7.70 -5.69 -4.71
CA GLU A 153 -7.75 -4.54 -3.80
C GLU A 153 -6.38 -3.87 -3.62
N VAL A 154 -5.30 -4.67 -3.51
CA VAL A 154 -3.92 -4.17 -3.49
C VAL A 154 -3.62 -3.40 -4.77
N LEU A 155 -3.86 -4.00 -5.95
CA LEU A 155 -3.57 -3.37 -7.22
C LEU A 155 -4.38 -2.09 -7.44
N ARG A 156 -5.64 -2.04 -7.00
CA ARG A 156 -6.48 -0.82 -7.02
C ARG A 156 -5.90 0.30 -6.16
N SER A 157 -5.36 -0.03 -4.99
CA SER A 157 -4.71 0.95 -4.09
C SER A 157 -3.50 1.60 -4.76
N LEU A 158 -2.61 0.75 -5.29
CA LEU A 158 -1.37 1.18 -5.94
C LEU A 158 -1.67 1.95 -7.22
N HIS A 159 -2.66 1.50 -8.00
CA HIS A 159 -3.13 2.22 -9.18
C HIS A 159 -3.63 3.61 -8.81
N PHE A 160 -4.54 3.73 -7.83
CA PHE A 160 -5.02 5.03 -7.34
C PHE A 160 -3.85 5.95 -6.95
N LEU A 161 -2.98 5.52 -6.02
CA LEU A 161 -1.87 6.35 -5.54
C LEU A 161 -0.92 6.77 -6.66
N SER A 162 -0.67 5.90 -7.64
CA SER A 162 0.21 6.25 -8.78
C SER A 162 -0.38 7.32 -9.71
N HIS A 163 -1.68 7.60 -9.63
CA HIS A 163 -2.36 8.58 -10.49
C HIS A 163 -2.60 9.94 -9.84
N GLU A 164 -2.63 9.99 -8.51
CA GLU A 164 -3.06 11.18 -7.77
C GLU A 164 -2.18 12.42 -8.00
N GLU A 165 -0.86 12.22 -8.20
CA GLU A 165 0.08 13.29 -8.51
C GLU A 165 0.98 12.87 -9.68
N PRO A 166 0.60 13.19 -10.93
CA PRO A 166 1.36 12.79 -12.10
C PRO A 166 2.82 13.25 -12.06
N ARG A 167 3.08 14.43 -11.49
CA ARG A 167 4.43 15.00 -11.39
C ARG A 167 5.33 14.15 -10.49
N ALA A 168 4.78 13.48 -9.46
CA ALA A 168 5.54 12.64 -8.53
C ALA A 168 6.18 11.41 -9.21
N ASN A 169 5.84 11.16 -10.48
CA ASN A 169 6.39 10.09 -11.31
C ASN A 169 6.35 8.71 -10.64
N ILE A 170 5.25 8.44 -9.92
CA ILE A 170 5.10 7.22 -9.14
C ILE A 170 4.88 6.02 -10.07
N GLY A 171 5.72 5.01 -9.91
CA GLY A 171 5.54 3.65 -10.41
C GLY A 171 5.65 2.64 -9.27
N PHE A 172 4.65 1.78 -9.11
CA PHE A 172 4.70 0.69 -8.12
C PHE A 172 5.16 -0.62 -8.73
N TYR A 173 6.01 -1.31 -8.00
CA TYR A 173 6.60 -2.60 -8.36
C TYR A 173 6.28 -3.63 -7.27
N PRO A 174 5.04 -4.15 -7.24
CA PRO A 174 4.64 -5.17 -6.27
C PRO A 174 5.36 -6.50 -6.50
N ASP A 175 5.74 -7.17 -5.41
CA ASP A 175 6.15 -8.57 -5.36
C ASP A 175 5.21 -9.31 -4.42
N PHE A 176 4.40 -10.23 -4.95
CA PHE A 176 3.44 -10.98 -4.15
C PHE A 176 4.07 -12.30 -3.67
N LYS A 177 4.05 -12.52 -2.36
CA LYS A 177 4.44 -13.77 -1.69
C LYS A 177 3.25 -14.34 -0.94
N GLU A 178 2.73 -15.47 -1.39
CA GLU A 178 1.76 -16.26 -0.63
C GLU A 178 2.54 -17.28 0.21
N VAL A 179 2.41 -17.21 1.53
CA VAL A 179 3.20 -18.01 2.47
C VAL A 179 2.29 -18.69 3.46
N ALA A 180 2.27 -20.02 3.44
CA ALA A 180 1.51 -20.82 4.39
C ALA A 180 2.38 -21.21 5.59
N VAL A 181 1.92 -20.88 6.80
CA VAL A 181 2.69 -21.09 8.05
C VAL A 181 1.99 -22.06 9.01
N SER A 182 2.79 -22.87 9.72
CA SER A 182 2.37 -23.56 10.94
C SER A 182 2.83 -22.72 12.14
N LEU A 183 1.89 -22.24 12.96
CA LEU A 183 2.27 -21.48 14.14
C LEU A 183 2.92 -22.40 15.18
N PRO A 184 4.05 -21.97 15.80
CA PRO A 184 4.65 -22.70 16.89
C PRO A 184 3.70 -22.77 18.10
N SER A 185 3.77 -23.88 18.84
CA SER A 185 2.92 -24.17 20.01
C SER A 185 3.18 -23.28 21.23
N GLU A 186 4.33 -22.62 21.30
CA GLU A 186 4.70 -21.80 22.45
C GLU A 186 4.10 -20.39 22.39
N SER A 187 3.37 -20.02 23.44
CA SER A 187 3.06 -18.63 23.74
C SER A 187 4.27 -18.02 24.44
N SER A 188 5.00 -17.16 23.76
CA SER A 188 5.75 -16.14 24.46
C SER A 188 4.80 -14.96 24.62
N SER A 189 4.66 -14.40 25.83
CA SER A 189 4.03 -13.10 26.01
C SER A 189 5.10 -12.04 25.84
N VAL A 190 4.85 -11.06 24.98
CA VAL A 190 5.59 -9.79 24.96
C VAL A 190 4.61 -8.71 25.40
N SER A 191 5.15 -7.69 26.07
CA SER A 191 4.34 -6.57 26.56
C SER A 191 3.82 -5.67 25.44
N ASP A 192 4.54 -5.61 24.32
CA ASP A 192 4.08 -4.85 23.17
C ASP A 192 2.88 -5.56 22.50
N PRO A 193 1.71 -4.90 22.39
CA PRO A 193 0.48 -5.55 21.95
C PRO A 193 0.52 -5.94 20.46
N TYR A 194 1.27 -5.21 19.63
CA TYR A 194 1.45 -5.53 18.22
C TYR A 194 2.30 -6.80 18.07
N GLU A 195 3.49 -6.82 18.67
CA GLU A 195 4.40 -7.97 18.64
C GLU A 195 3.78 -9.21 19.28
N ASN A 196 2.93 -9.04 20.30
CA ASN A 196 2.27 -10.17 20.96
C ASN A 196 1.36 -10.96 20.02
N LEU A 197 0.71 -10.28 19.08
CA LEU A 197 -0.21 -10.89 18.11
C LEU A 197 0.50 -11.26 16.81
N GLU A 198 1.43 -10.42 16.34
CA GLU A 198 2.03 -10.58 15.02
C GLU A 198 3.17 -11.58 14.94
N ARG A 199 4.08 -11.55 15.93
CA ARG A 199 5.43 -12.12 15.74
C ARG A 199 5.41 -13.58 15.34
N ARG A 200 4.46 -14.36 15.85
CA ARG A 200 4.40 -15.80 15.60
C ARG A 200 4.15 -16.10 14.13
N TRP A 201 3.16 -15.46 13.53
CA TRP A 201 2.86 -15.71 12.11
C TRP A 201 3.84 -14.94 11.21
N ARG A 202 4.23 -13.71 11.59
CA ARG A 202 5.12 -12.87 10.79
C ARG A 202 6.51 -13.48 10.70
N ASP A 203 7.10 -13.86 11.84
CA ASP A 203 8.48 -14.35 11.87
C ASP A 203 8.57 -15.75 11.25
N THR A 204 7.53 -16.59 11.39
CA THR A 204 7.45 -17.85 10.65
C THR A 204 7.34 -17.60 9.14
N ALA A 205 6.51 -16.65 8.70
CA ALA A 205 6.40 -16.31 7.28
C ALA A 205 7.73 -15.77 6.72
N LEU A 206 8.43 -14.91 7.47
CA LEU A 206 9.76 -14.42 7.09
C LEU A 206 10.79 -15.55 7.02
N ALA A 207 10.75 -16.49 7.96
CA ALA A 207 11.65 -17.65 7.95
C ALA A 207 11.40 -18.57 6.73
N GLU A 208 10.15 -18.80 6.34
CA GLU A 208 9.80 -19.53 5.11
C GLU A 208 10.32 -18.82 3.85
N LEU A 209 10.37 -17.48 3.88
CA LEU A 209 10.98 -16.67 2.82
C LEU A 209 12.51 -16.57 2.92
N GLY A 210 13.14 -17.19 3.93
CA GLY A 210 14.59 -17.19 4.12
C GLY A 210 15.15 -15.94 4.82
N PHE A 211 14.30 -15.13 5.45
CA PHE A 211 14.69 -13.92 6.16
C PHE A 211 14.68 -14.10 7.68
N PRO A 212 15.47 -13.28 8.43
CA PRO A 212 15.42 -13.26 9.89
C PRO A 212 14.04 -12.90 10.45
N ALA A 213 13.85 -13.09 11.76
CA ALA A 213 12.65 -12.65 12.47
C ALA A 213 12.59 -11.11 12.64
N GLY A 214 11.38 -10.59 12.84
CA GLY A 214 11.13 -9.20 13.22
C GLY A 214 11.51 -8.17 12.16
N ARG A 215 11.78 -6.95 12.61
CA ARG A 215 12.09 -5.80 11.73
C ARG A 215 13.28 -6.02 10.82
N ALA A 216 14.35 -6.61 11.34
CA ALA A 216 15.53 -6.94 10.54
C ALA A 216 15.19 -7.87 9.36
N GLY A 217 14.21 -8.76 9.54
CA GLY A 217 13.72 -9.68 8.52
C GLY A 217 13.06 -8.99 7.35
N TYR A 218 11.97 -8.26 7.61
CA TYR A 218 11.25 -7.59 6.53
C TYR A 218 12.04 -6.42 5.93
N GLN A 219 12.96 -5.79 6.67
CA GLN A 219 13.91 -4.83 6.10
C GLN A 219 14.90 -5.51 5.15
N ALA A 220 15.42 -6.70 5.49
CA ALA A 220 16.30 -7.44 4.60
C ALA A 220 15.58 -7.87 3.32
N TYR A 221 14.34 -8.36 3.43
CA TYR A 221 13.50 -8.66 2.27
C TYR A 221 13.28 -7.43 1.40
N LEU A 222 12.88 -6.30 1.99
CA LEU A 222 12.63 -5.07 1.27
C LEU A 222 13.89 -4.54 0.56
N GLN A 223 15.05 -4.56 1.23
CA GLN A 223 16.32 -4.14 0.64
C GLN A 223 16.74 -5.02 -0.54
N GLN A 224 16.55 -6.34 -0.42
CA GLN A 224 16.78 -7.26 -1.53
C GLN A 224 15.84 -6.91 -2.71
N LEU A 225 14.54 -6.76 -2.44
CA LEU A 225 13.55 -6.42 -3.46
C LEU A 225 13.85 -5.08 -4.15
N MET A 226 14.22 -4.06 -3.39
CA MET A 226 14.61 -2.75 -3.93
C MET A 226 15.87 -2.86 -4.81
N SER A 227 16.86 -3.65 -4.40
CA SER A 227 18.07 -3.89 -5.20
C SER A 227 17.76 -4.65 -6.50
N GLU A 228 16.87 -5.64 -6.46
CA GLU A 228 16.49 -6.44 -7.63
C GLU A 228 15.67 -5.65 -8.65
N LEU A 229 14.82 -4.72 -8.17
CA LEU A 229 13.92 -3.93 -9.02
C LEU A 229 14.45 -2.53 -9.35
N GLY A 230 15.57 -2.12 -8.74
CA GLY A 230 16.17 -0.81 -8.91
C GLY A 230 15.23 0.32 -8.50
N THR A 231 14.58 0.21 -7.33
CA THR A 231 13.63 1.22 -6.82
C THR A 231 14.27 2.13 -5.77
N GLU A 232 13.77 3.36 -5.63
CA GLU A 232 14.30 4.32 -4.67
C GLU A 232 13.68 4.15 -3.28
N TRP A 233 12.41 3.77 -3.24
CA TRP A 233 11.62 3.63 -2.01
C TRP A 233 10.93 2.28 -1.95
N GLY A 234 10.41 1.95 -0.78
CA GLY A 234 9.58 0.79 -0.63
C GLY A 234 9.06 0.54 0.77
N PHE A 235 8.15 -0.42 0.84
CA PHE A 235 7.52 -0.88 2.06
C PHE A 235 7.15 -2.37 1.96
N VAL A 236 6.84 -2.98 3.09
CA VAL A 236 6.32 -4.36 3.16
C VAL A 236 4.90 -4.33 3.70
N ALA A 237 3.97 -5.04 3.07
CA ALA A 237 2.61 -5.21 3.55
C ALA A 237 2.36 -6.67 3.91
N PHE A 238 1.87 -6.91 5.12
CA PHE A 238 1.39 -8.21 5.56
C PHE A 238 -0.12 -8.24 5.54
N PHE A 239 -0.69 -9.20 4.81
CA PHE A 239 -2.11 -9.48 4.83
C PHE A 239 -2.36 -10.83 5.47
N THR A 240 -3.35 -10.89 6.38
CA THR A 240 -3.52 -12.07 7.23
C THR A 240 -4.97 -12.27 7.69
N LYS A 241 -5.31 -13.49 8.07
CA LYS A 241 -6.50 -13.82 8.88
C LYS A 241 -6.13 -14.13 10.34
N PHE A 242 -4.84 -14.14 10.67
CA PHE A 242 -4.38 -14.28 12.04
C PHE A 242 -4.76 -13.05 12.88
N PRO A 243 -4.93 -13.20 14.21
CA PRO A 243 -5.15 -12.07 15.09
C PRO A 243 -4.09 -10.98 14.93
N VAL A 244 -4.55 -9.73 14.95
CA VAL A 244 -3.76 -8.50 14.86
C VAL A 244 -4.29 -7.49 15.87
N HIS A 245 -3.48 -6.49 16.24
CA HIS A 245 -3.87 -5.53 17.27
C HIS A 245 -4.98 -4.58 16.79
N TRP A 246 -4.80 -4.00 15.60
CA TRP A 246 -5.83 -3.28 14.86
C TRP A 246 -6.06 -3.95 13.51
N PHE A 247 -7.23 -3.74 12.89
CA PHE A 247 -7.56 -4.37 11.62
C PHE A 247 -6.66 -3.90 10.46
N ALA A 248 -6.09 -2.69 10.56
CA ALA A 248 -5.09 -2.15 9.65
C ALA A 248 -4.23 -1.14 10.42
N TYR A 249 -2.93 -1.08 10.11
CA TYR A 249 -2.00 -0.10 10.64
C TYR A 249 -0.67 -0.13 9.89
N ALA A 250 0.01 1.01 9.87
CA ALA A 250 1.40 1.15 9.48
C ALA A 250 2.30 1.39 10.70
N ILE A 251 3.44 0.69 10.78
CA ILE A 251 4.52 0.94 11.74
C ILE A 251 5.87 0.75 11.03
N TRP A 252 6.78 1.71 11.17
CA TRP A 252 8.06 1.74 10.44
C TRP A 252 7.88 1.53 8.91
N GLU A 253 8.58 0.56 8.31
CA GLU A 253 8.49 0.23 6.88
C GLU A 253 7.37 -0.78 6.54
N LYS A 254 6.54 -1.17 7.52
CA LYS A 254 5.50 -2.19 7.33
C LYS A 254 4.08 -1.64 7.43
N VAL A 255 3.19 -2.24 6.64
CA VAL A 255 1.73 -2.23 6.83
C VAL A 255 1.31 -3.62 7.27
N VAL A 256 0.39 -3.72 8.22
CA VAL A 256 -0.27 -4.97 8.59
C VAL A 256 -1.77 -4.78 8.43
N MET A 257 -2.43 -5.73 7.80
CA MET A 257 -3.86 -5.65 7.55
C MET A 257 -4.54 -7.01 7.65
N HIS A 258 -5.64 -7.06 8.40
CA HIS A 258 -6.51 -8.22 8.50
C HIS A 258 -7.47 -8.28 7.31
N PHE A 259 -7.65 -9.45 6.70
CA PHE A 259 -8.47 -9.63 5.51
C PHE A 259 -9.91 -9.13 5.66
N ASN A 260 -10.55 -9.40 6.80
CA ASN A 260 -11.92 -8.95 7.04
C ASN A 260 -12.07 -7.43 6.96
N ASN A 261 -11.00 -6.66 7.22
CA ASN A 261 -11.02 -5.20 7.18
C ASN A 261 -12.15 -4.60 8.05
N ASP A 262 -12.36 -5.21 9.23
CA ASP A 262 -13.43 -4.88 10.17
C ASP A 262 -14.81 -4.70 9.49
N ALA A 263 -15.57 -3.66 9.85
CA ALA A 263 -16.87 -3.35 9.26
C ALA A 263 -16.76 -2.68 7.87
N TRP A 264 -15.56 -2.35 7.39
CA TRP A 264 -15.34 -1.89 6.02
C TRP A 264 -15.44 -3.03 5.00
N GLY A 265 -15.04 -4.23 5.42
CA GLY A 265 -15.11 -5.44 4.61
C GLY A 265 -13.99 -5.57 3.56
N PRO A 266 -13.77 -6.79 3.02
CA PRO A 266 -12.70 -7.04 2.06
C PRO A 266 -12.75 -6.19 0.79
N SER A 267 -13.94 -5.80 0.32
CA SER A 267 -14.12 -5.00 -0.90
C SER A 267 -13.73 -3.51 -0.74
N ALA A 268 -13.39 -3.10 0.48
CA ALA A 268 -12.89 -1.78 0.81
C ALA A 268 -11.40 -1.79 1.21
N ILE A 269 -10.72 -2.95 1.09
CA ILE A 269 -9.28 -3.05 1.38
C ILE A 269 -8.51 -2.00 0.61
N HIS A 270 -8.88 -1.71 -0.64
CA HIS A 270 -8.13 -0.78 -1.47
C HIS A 270 -8.04 0.66 -0.90
N ARG A 271 -9.06 1.09 -0.15
CA ARG A 271 -9.10 2.44 0.42
C ARG A 271 -8.30 2.49 1.72
N VAL A 272 -8.52 1.52 2.61
CA VAL A 272 -7.77 1.42 3.86
C VAL A 272 -6.30 1.16 3.59
N PHE A 273 -5.96 0.28 2.65
CA PHE A 273 -4.56 0.01 2.31
C PHE A 273 -3.87 1.24 1.71
N ALA A 274 -4.53 2.00 0.85
CA ALA A 274 -4.00 3.28 0.36
C ALA A 274 -3.78 4.30 1.49
N HIS A 275 -4.67 4.33 2.48
CA HIS A 275 -4.53 5.14 3.69
C HIS A 275 -3.28 4.72 4.49
N GLU A 276 -3.10 3.43 4.76
CA GLU A 276 -1.92 2.92 5.47
C GLU A 276 -0.60 3.16 4.72
N ILE A 277 -0.61 3.06 3.38
CA ILE A 277 0.56 3.42 2.58
C ILE A 277 0.93 4.89 2.80
N CYS A 278 -0.06 5.80 2.88
CA CYS A 278 0.23 7.21 3.15
C CYS A 278 0.93 7.40 4.51
N HIS A 279 0.56 6.64 5.54
CA HIS A 279 1.29 6.66 6.83
C HIS A 279 2.73 6.19 6.72
N VAL A 280 3.04 5.16 5.92
CA VAL A 280 4.42 4.73 5.67
C VAL A 280 5.29 5.85 5.09
N PHE A 281 4.69 6.76 4.32
CA PHE A 281 5.36 7.95 3.79
C PHE A 281 5.14 9.21 4.65
N GLY A 282 4.55 9.05 5.83
CA GLY A 282 4.48 10.06 6.86
C GLY A 282 3.29 11.00 6.83
N ALA A 283 2.21 10.62 6.15
CA ALA A 283 0.92 11.25 6.39
C ALA A 283 0.45 11.00 7.83
N ALA A 284 -0.24 11.97 8.39
CA ALA A 284 -0.95 11.83 9.65
C ALA A 284 -2.44 11.58 9.41
N ASP A 285 -3.09 10.97 10.39
CA ASP A 285 -4.55 10.98 10.44
C ASP A 285 -5.08 12.40 10.55
N GLU A 286 -6.17 12.65 9.84
CA GLU A 286 -6.88 13.92 9.82
C GLU A 286 -8.23 13.83 10.58
N TYR A 287 -8.57 12.64 11.09
CA TYR A 287 -9.74 12.38 11.93
C TYR A 287 -9.37 12.12 13.40
N GLY A 288 -10.38 11.89 14.24
CA GLY A 288 -10.18 11.48 15.63
C GLY A 288 -9.48 12.53 16.50
N ASN A 289 -8.47 12.10 17.26
CA ASN A 289 -7.70 12.95 18.17
C ASN A 289 -6.48 13.60 17.49
N CYS A 290 -6.51 13.79 16.16
CA CYS A 290 -5.43 14.45 15.44
C CYS A 290 -5.17 15.86 16.01
N GLN A 291 -3.93 16.33 15.87
CA GLN A 291 -3.50 17.64 16.38
C GLN A 291 -3.30 18.64 15.24
N CYS A 292 -4.10 19.71 15.22
CA CYS A 292 -3.94 20.80 14.25
C CYS A 292 -2.53 21.40 14.28
N GLY A 293 -1.89 21.51 13.11
CA GLY A 293 -0.56 22.12 12.96
C GLY A 293 0.62 21.26 13.43
N SER A 294 0.36 20.04 13.92
CA SER A 294 1.44 19.08 14.20
C SER A 294 2.22 18.76 12.92
N LEU A 295 3.54 18.57 13.02
CA LEU A 295 4.43 18.41 11.88
C LEU A 295 4.62 16.92 11.56
N HIS A 296 4.45 16.56 10.29
CA HIS A 296 4.50 15.18 9.83
C HIS A 296 5.29 15.00 8.53
N GLY A 297 5.65 13.75 8.25
CA GLY A 297 6.48 13.39 7.11
C GLY A 297 7.92 13.89 7.22
N HIS A 298 8.74 13.52 6.24
CA HIS A 298 10.13 13.95 6.19
C HIS A 298 10.27 15.49 6.06
N LEU A 299 9.28 16.13 5.43
CA LEU A 299 9.28 17.58 5.20
C LEU A 299 8.71 18.39 6.36
N GLN A 300 8.28 17.73 7.44
CA GLN A 300 7.71 18.40 8.61
C GLN A 300 6.54 19.31 8.19
N SER A 301 5.67 18.78 7.34
CA SER A 301 4.50 19.48 6.81
C SER A 301 3.39 19.48 7.87
N PRO A 302 2.74 20.64 8.15
CA PRO A 302 1.73 20.72 9.18
C PRO A 302 0.44 20.00 8.79
N ASN A 303 -0.15 19.26 9.73
CA ASN A 303 -1.47 18.64 9.62
C ASN A 303 -2.59 19.67 9.84
N ASN A 304 -2.80 20.51 8.82
CA ASN A 304 -3.81 21.57 8.85
C ASN A 304 -5.19 21.15 8.29
N ASN A 305 -5.33 19.91 7.79
CA ASN A 305 -6.64 19.35 7.48
C ASN A 305 -7.21 18.51 8.64
N CYS A 306 -6.51 18.46 9.77
CA CYS A 306 -7.02 17.77 10.94
C CYS A 306 -8.37 18.33 11.40
N VAL A 307 -9.31 17.45 11.77
CA VAL A 307 -10.65 17.83 12.22
C VAL A 307 -10.64 18.83 13.38
N SER A 308 -9.61 18.79 14.24
CA SER A 308 -9.44 19.73 15.36
C SER A 308 -9.04 21.15 14.94
N CYS A 309 -8.69 21.39 13.67
CA CYS A 309 -8.45 22.72 13.11
C CYS A 309 -9.75 23.51 12.87
N PHE A 310 -10.89 22.82 12.75
CA PHE A 310 -12.13 23.41 12.25
C PHE A 310 -13.19 23.53 13.33
N GLY A 311 -14.05 24.55 13.21
CA GLY A 311 -15.23 24.67 14.05
C GLY A 311 -16.36 23.73 13.61
N SER A 312 -16.29 23.24 12.37
CA SER A 312 -17.21 22.26 11.79
C SER A 312 -16.51 21.35 10.78
N VAL A 313 -16.91 20.07 10.74
CA VAL A 313 -16.37 19.06 9.80
C VAL A 313 -16.65 19.37 8.33
N SER A 314 -17.59 20.28 8.02
CA SER A 314 -17.87 20.71 6.64
C SER A 314 -16.82 21.66 6.07
N GLU A 315 -15.94 22.21 6.92
CA GLU A 315 -14.85 23.09 6.52
C GLU A 315 -13.57 22.31 6.17
N GLN A 316 -13.50 21.04 6.58
CA GLN A 316 -12.41 20.13 6.29
C GLN A 316 -12.43 19.72 4.81
N ALA A 317 -11.27 19.74 4.15
CA ALA A 317 -11.17 19.24 2.79
C ALA A 317 -11.36 17.71 2.77
N PRO A 318 -12.13 17.14 1.82
CA PRO A 318 -12.18 15.70 1.66
C PRO A 318 -10.78 15.12 1.44
N CYS A 319 -10.42 14.12 2.24
CA CYS A 319 -9.10 13.51 2.19
C CYS A 319 -9.16 12.04 2.63
N LEU A 320 -8.35 11.21 1.98
CA LEU A 320 -8.17 9.80 2.33
C LEU A 320 -7.67 9.63 3.77
N MET A 321 -6.95 10.61 4.32
CA MET A 321 -6.47 10.56 5.70
C MET A 321 -7.52 10.93 6.74
N ASP A 322 -8.73 11.34 6.31
CA ASP A 322 -9.86 11.68 7.19
C ASP A 322 -10.99 10.65 7.07
N ARG A 323 -11.35 10.30 5.83
CA ARG A 323 -12.53 9.49 5.53
C ARG A 323 -12.30 8.55 4.38
N ASN A 324 -13.23 7.62 4.23
CA ASN A 324 -13.25 6.58 3.21
C ASN A 324 -13.56 7.14 1.81
N VAL A 325 -12.65 7.96 1.27
CA VAL A 325 -12.70 8.57 -0.07
C VAL A 325 -11.35 8.42 -0.77
N LEU A 326 -11.38 8.15 -2.07
CA LEU A 326 -10.17 8.12 -2.90
C LEU A 326 -9.83 9.52 -3.37
N THR A 327 -9.29 10.34 -2.48
CA THR A 327 -8.84 11.71 -2.78
C THR A 327 -7.73 12.12 -1.82
N ILE A 328 -6.60 12.60 -2.34
CA ILE A 328 -5.51 13.14 -1.48
C ILE A 328 -5.55 14.67 -1.47
N CYS A 329 -5.90 15.24 -0.32
CA CYS A 329 -5.92 16.68 -0.06
C CYS A 329 -4.51 17.31 0.00
N GLU A 330 -4.41 18.62 -0.22
CA GLU A 330 -3.14 19.35 -0.29
C GLU A 330 -2.23 19.15 0.94
N HIS A 331 -2.81 18.97 2.12
CA HIS A 331 -2.08 18.77 3.37
C HIS A 331 -1.37 17.42 3.40
N THR A 332 -2.11 16.33 3.17
CA THR A 332 -1.55 14.99 3.02
C THR A 332 -0.52 14.95 1.88
N ARG A 333 -0.79 15.57 0.72
CA ARG A 333 0.18 15.64 -0.40
C ARG A 333 1.55 16.15 0.07
N LYS A 334 1.58 17.23 0.85
CA LYS A 334 2.84 17.79 1.38
C LYS A 334 3.52 16.86 2.40
N GLN A 335 2.77 16.08 3.17
CA GLN A 335 3.32 15.17 4.17
C GLN A 335 4.03 13.97 3.50
N ILE A 336 3.43 13.39 2.45
CA ILE A 336 3.99 12.25 1.70
C ILE A 336 5.06 12.63 0.66
N GLY A 337 5.49 13.90 0.64
CA GLY A 337 6.57 14.37 -0.24
C GLY A 337 6.13 14.92 -1.59
N TRP A 338 4.83 15.12 -1.83
CA TRP A 338 4.31 15.65 -3.09
C TRP A 338 4.26 17.18 -3.15
N CYS A 339 5.41 17.82 -2.95
CA CYS A 339 5.51 19.27 -2.99
C CYS A 339 6.30 19.77 -4.23
N PRO A 340 5.95 20.94 -4.79
CA PRO A 340 6.64 21.53 -5.95
C PRO A 340 8.16 21.67 -5.86
N PRO A 341 8.81 21.90 -4.68
CA PRO A 341 10.27 21.98 -4.65
C PRO A 341 10.98 20.60 -4.71
N LEU A 342 10.28 19.48 -4.54
CA LEU A 342 10.86 18.12 -4.66
C LEU A 342 10.44 17.40 -5.93
N ILE A 343 9.27 17.76 -6.44
CA ILE A 343 8.78 17.26 -7.70
C ILE A 343 9.12 18.27 -8.77
N GLU A 344 10.08 17.95 -9.65
CA GLU A 344 10.55 18.83 -10.72
C GLU A 344 9.37 19.56 -11.38
N THR A 345 9.36 20.88 -11.26
CA THR A 345 8.58 21.72 -12.15
C THR A 345 9.28 21.66 -13.49
N GLU A 346 8.85 20.78 -14.40
CA GLU A 346 9.13 20.95 -15.82
C GLU A 346 8.52 22.29 -16.27
N THR A 347 9.28 23.35 -16.06
CA THR A 347 9.02 24.68 -16.58
C THR A 347 10.05 24.93 -17.66
N THR A 348 9.63 24.57 -18.87
CA THR A 348 9.77 25.42 -20.06
C THR A 348 11.19 25.67 -20.56
N THR A 349 11.62 24.83 -21.50
CA THR A 349 12.28 25.31 -22.72
C THR A 349 11.64 24.63 -23.92
N LEU A 350 10.72 25.37 -24.55
CA LEU A 350 10.32 25.18 -25.95
C LEU A 350 11.49 25.42 -26.88
#